data_AF-A0AAU9TGE9-F1
#
_entry.id   AF-A0AAU9TGE9-F1
#
_cell.length_a   1.000
_cell.length_b   1.000
_cell.length_c   1.000
_cell.angle_alpha   90.00
_cell.angle_beta   90.00
_cell.angle_gamma   90.00
#
_symmetry.space_group_name_H-M   'P 1'
#
loop_
_entity.id
_entity.type
_entity.pdbx_description
1 polymer ?
#
loop_
_entity_poly.entity_id
_entity_poly.type
_entity_poly.pdbx_seq_one_letter_code
_entity_poly.pdbx_strand_id
1 'polypeptide(L)'
;MAGTLFCSLFNTALILPKLNITTLKSIHTGSVYYAARKGTRAKARAKKVKVEITKIGFIPHNQRGKNRVSQVYVNKHLDDSFKMESKDDVYPMRYYRWLVYSTEDAIKAHQETHHPTMYNALDSLIFAQIEFNMEAVKKNRYLENIVRLTLLPHFFPRDEERTILAFCKGPELIKQVAEAGATTVGSTELVKKIQVQRFSIPISL
;
A
#
# COMPACT_ATOMS: atom_id res chain seq x y z
N MET A 1 8.46 -47.44 16.06
CA MET A 1 7.87 -48.30 17.12
C MET A 1 8.88 -48.35 18.25
N ALA A 2 8.46 -47.83 19.40
CA ALA A 2 9.26 -47.63 20.59
C ALA A 2 9.71 -48.96 21.22
N GLY A 3 10.89 -48.97 21.84
CA GLY A 3 11.26 -49.93 22.87
C GLY A 3 12.05 -49.17 23.95
N THR A 4 11.43 -48.81 25.08
CA THR A 4 11.38 -49.60 26.34
C THR A 4 12.79 -49.90 26.86
N LEU A 5 13.35 -49.05 27.73
CA LEU A 5 13.18 -49.06 29.20
C LEU A 5 13.75 -50.31 29.90
N PHE A 6 14.95 -50.11 30.43
CA PHE A 6 15.41 -50.37 31.81
C PHE A 6 15.67 -51.79 32.36
N CYS A 7 16.75 -51.80 33.15
CA CYS A 7 17.15 -52.72 34.23
C CYS A 7 17.73 -54.08 33.82
N SER A 8 19.00 -54.36 34.12
CA SER A 8 19.43 -54.72 35.48
C SER A 8 20.86 -55.30 35.57
N LEU A 9 21.40 -55.22 36.79
CA LEU A 9 22.43 -56.04 37.44
C LEU A 9 23.91 -55.92 37.01
N PHE A 10 24.63 -55.18 37.86
CA PHE A 10 26.02 -55.39 38.30
C PHE A 10 26.71 -56.66 37.79
N ASN A 11 27.84 -56.47 37.10
CA ASN A 11 28.99 -57.34 37.28
C ASN A 11 30.21 -56.52 37.67
N THR A 12 30.67 -56.85 38.87
CA THR A 12 31.92 -56.52 39.54
C THR A 12 33.15 -56.62 38.64
N ALA A 13 33.94 -55.56 38.58
CA ALA A 13 35.40 -55.64 38.53
C ALA A 13 35.99 -54.34 39.13
N LEU A 14 36.40 -54.44 40.39
CA LEU A 14 37.24 -53.47 41.07
C LEU A 14 38.65 -53.54 40.47
N ILE A 15 39.08 -52.49 39.76
CA ILE A 15 40.50 -52.16 39.63
C ILE A 15 40.66 -50.64 39.76
N LEU A 16 41.01 -50.21 40.97
CA LEU A 16 41.73 -48.98 41.28
C LEU A 16 43.03 -49.42 41.98
N PRO A 17 44.15 -48.65 41.95
CA PRO A 17 44.23 -47.22 41.65
C PRO A 17 45.43 -46.81 40.76
N LYS A 18 45.27 -45.76 39.96
CA LYS A 18 46.39 -44.85 39.67
C LYS A 18 45.89 -43.42 39.82
N LEU A 19 46.29 -42.80 40.92
CA LEU A 19 46.10 -41.39 41.20
C LEU A 19 46.96 -40.61 40.19
N ASN A 20 46.31 -40.00 39.21
CA ASN A 20 46.90 -38.91 38.44
C ASN A 20 46.09 -37.65 38.73
N ILE A 21 46.50 -37.00 39.82
CA ILE A 21 46.05 -35.67 40.21
C ILE A 21 46.71 -34.71 39.22
N THR A 22 45.97 -34.25 38.21
CA THR A 22 46.15 -32.95 37.52
C THR A 22 45.27 -32.87 36.27
N THR A 23 43.96 -32.80 36.48
CA THR A 23 43.05 -31.86 35.78
C THR A 23 41.72 -31.91 36.52
N LEU A 24 41.72 -31.39 37.76
CA LEU A 24 40.48 -31.04 38.43
C LEU A 24 39.85 -29.90 37.62
N LYS A 25 38.89 -30.23 36.74
CA LYS A 25 37.93 -29.21 36.30
C LYS A 25 37.17 -28.80 37.55
N SER A 26 37.53 -27.66 38.12
CA SER A 26 36.79 -27.06 39.22
C SER A 26 35.34 -26.90 38.75
N ILE A 27 34.43 -27.67 39.33
CA ILE A 27 33.00 -27.40 39.19
C ILE A 27 32.79 -26.09 39.93
N HIS A 28 32.69 -25.00 39.17
CA HIS A 28 32.48 -23.67 39.71
C HIS A 28 31.04 -23.62 40.24
N THR A 29 30.86 -23.73 41.55
CA THR A 29 29.57 -23.53 42.24
C THR A 29 29.23 -22.05 42.41
N GLY A 30 29.95 -21.16 41.72
CA GLY A 30 29.59 -19.76 41.60
C GLY A 30 28.27 -19.63 40.84
N SER A 31 27.27 -19.06 41.50
CA SER A 31 25.95 -18.77 40.92
C SER A 31 26.07 -18.09 39.54
N VAL A 32 25.76 -18.84 38.48
CA VAL A 32 25.70 -18.35 37.09
C VAL A 32 24.75 -17.16 36.92
N TYR A 33 23.87 -16.92 37.90
CA TYR A 33 22.89 -15.85 37.94
C TYR A 33 23.32 -14.57 38.67
N TYR A 34 24.52 -14.47 39.26
CA TYR A 34 24.87 -13.28 40.07
C TYR A 34 25.40 -12.08 39.27
N ALA A 35 25.76 -12.26 38.00
CA ALA A 35 26.15 -11.14 37.14
C ALA A 35 25.01 -10.79 36.16
N ALA A 36 24.04 -9.99 36.62
CA ALA A 36 23.21 -9.23 35.68
C ALA A 36 24.15 -8.46 34.73
N ARG A 37 24.10 -8.77 33.42
CA ARG A 37 25.08 -8.29 32.42
C ARG A 37 25.38 -6.80 32.67
N LYS A 38 26.67 -6.48 32.87
CA LYS A 38 27.16 -5.13 33.21
C LYS A 38 26.54 -4.06 32.29
N GLY A 39 26.28 -4.40 31.03
CA GLY A 39 25.59 -3.57 30.04
C GLY A 39 24.10 -3.31 30.29
N THR A 40 23.29 -4.28 30.77
CA THR A 40 21.86 -4.05 31.04
C THR A 40 21.64 -3.23 32.30
N ARG A 41 22.45 -3.42 33.34
CA ARG A 41 22.43 -2.56 34.53
C ARG A 41 22.93 -1.14 34.21
N ALA A 42 23.97 -1.00 33.38
CA ALA A 42 24.41 0.31 32.90
C ALA A 42 23.33 1.01 32.07
N LYS A 43 22.65 0.30 31.15
CA LYS A 43 21.51 0.84 30.39
C LYS A 43 20.34 1.25 31.29
N ALA A 44 20.00 0.43 32.29
CA ALA A 44 18.93 0.75 33.24
C ALA A 44 19.30 1.92 34.17
N ARG A 45 20.57 2.07 34.56
CA ARG A 45 21.06 3.22 35.31
C ARG A 45 21.08 4.49 34.46
N ALA A 46 21.57 4.44 33.22
CA ALA A 46 21.51 5.56 32.27
C ALA A 46 20.08 6.02 31.98
N LYS A 47 19.11 5.09 31.94
CA LYS A 47 17.68 5.40 31.78
C LYS A 47 17.05 5.99 33.05
N LYS A 48 17.65 5.75 34.23
CA LYS A 48 17.22 6.26 35.55
C LYS A 48 17.92 7.54 35.97
N VAL A 49 19.05 7.90 35.35
CA VAL A 49 19.58 9.26 35.44
C VAL A 49 18.47 10.15 34.89
N LYS A 50 17.87 10.93 35.79
CA LYS A 50 16.89 11.94 35.41
C LYS A 50 17.60 12.82 34.40
N VAL A 51 17.24 12.70 33.13
CA VAL A 51 17.58 13.70 32.13
C VAL A 51 17.01 14.98 32.71
N GLU A 52 17.88 15.84 33.23
CA GLU A 52 17.52 17.15 33.69
C GLU A 52 16.77 17.77 32.53
N ILE A 53 15.46 17.92 32.70
CA ILE A 53 14.63 18.65 31.75
C ILE A 53 15.10 20.08 31.95
N THR A 54 16.17 20.46 31.25
CA THR A 54 16.53 21.86 31.04
C THR A 54 15.26 22.46 30.50
N LYS A 55 14.61 23.31 31.30
CA LYS A 55 13.37 23.97 30.90
C LYS A 55 13.73 24.85 29.71
N ILE A 56 13.59 24.28 28.51
CA ILE A 56 13.80 25.00 27.27
C ILE A 56 12.79 26.14 27.35
N GLY A 57 13.29 27.38 27.33
CA GLY A 57 12.47 28.59 27.40
C GLY A 57 11.33 28.54 26.39
N PHE A 58 10.26 29.29 26.67
CA PHE A 58 9.06 29.37 25.84
C PHE A 58 9.42 29.50 24.35
N ILE A 59 9.21 28.41 23.59
CA ILE A 59 9.44 28.41 22.15
C ILE A 59 8.25 29.11 21.50
N PRO A 60 8.44 30.26 20.84
CA PRO A 60 7.36 30.99 20.19
C PRO A 60 6.69 30.10 19.13
N HIS A 61 5.37 30.18 19.05
CA HIS A 61 4.53 29.28 18.24
C HIS A 61 4.99 29.21 16.76
N ASN A 62 5.46 30.33 16.22
CA ASN A 62 5.92 30.47 14.83
C ASN A 62 7.22 29.72 14.51
N GLN A 63 7.97 29.28 15.53
CA GLN A 63 9.18 28.46 15.37
C GLN A 63 8.92 26.97 15.65
N ARG A 64 7.73 26.64 16.17
CA ARG A 64 7.34 25.29 16.57
C ARG A 64 6.85 24.48 15.38
N GLY A 65 7.76 24.11 14.48
CA GLY A 65 7.41 23.25 13.34
C GLY A 65 8.33 23.35 12.12
N LYS A 66 9.27 24.30 12.09
CA LYS A 66 10.20 24.47 10.95
C LYS A 66 11.07 23.23 10.69
N ASN A 67 11.27 22.38 11.69
CA ASN A 67 12.00 21.11 11.57
C ASN A 67 11.08 19.89 11.31
N ARG A 68 9.77 20.07 11.11
CA ARG A 68 8.92 19.02 10.53
C ARG A 68 9.07 19.08 9.01
N VAL A 69 10.31 18.90 8.58
CA VAL A 69 10.71 18.70 7.19
C VAL A 69 9.85 17.55 6.67
N SER A 70 9.05 17.86 5.64
CA SER A 70 8.30 16.97 4.75
C SER A 70 7.86 15.64 5.36
N GLN A 71 6.55 15.45 5.57
CA GLN A 71 6.07 14.08 5.73
C GLN A 71 6.58 13.25 4.54
N VAL A 72 7.45 12.30 4.85
CA VAL A 72 8.02 11.39 3.87
C VAL A 72 6.85 10.61 3.33
N TYR A 73 6.52 10.88 2.07
CA TYR A 73 5.51 10.17 1.32
C TYR A 73 5.91 8.70 1.24
N VAL A 74 5.14 7.83 1.87
CA VAL A 74 5.35 6.39 1.76
C VAL A 74 4.60 5.94 0.51
N ASN A 75 5.33 5.71 -0.58
CA ASN A 75 4.79 4.99 -1.74
C ASN A 75 4.21 3.65 -1.25
N LYS A 76 2.94 3.38 -1.57
CA LYS A 76 2.32 2.08 -1.28
C LYS A 76 2.82 0.97 -2.21
N HIS A 77 3.46 1.36 -3.32
CA HIS A 77 4.23 0.44 -4.13
C HIS A 77 5.33 -0.20 -3.30
N LEU A 78 5.52 -1.51 -3.51
CA LEU A 78 6.62 -2.26 -2.94
C LEU A 78 7.92 -1.63 -3.41
N ASP A 79 8.59 -0.87 -2.53
CA ASP A 79 9.81 -0.16 -2.90
C ASP A 79 10.91 -1.20 -3.17
N ASP A 80 11.23 -1.35 -4.45
CA ASP A 80 12.25 -2.25 -4.96
C ASP A 80 13.50 -1.50 -5.41
N SER A 81 13.62 -0.20 -5.12
CA SER A 81 14.74 0.65 -5.53
C SER A 81 16.11 0.14 -5.08
N PHE A 82 16.16 -0.72 -4.06
CA PHE A 82 17.40 -1.37 -3.58
C PHE A 82 17.88 -2.51 -4.48
N LYS A 83 17.05 -3.02 -5.38
CA LYS A 83 17.39 -4.09 -6.32
C LYS A 83 18.05 -3.51 -7.57
N MET A 84 18.75 -4.35 -8.32
CA MET A 84 19.39 -3.95 -9.57
C MET A 84 18.38 -3.87 -10.72
N GLU A 85 18.63 -3.01 -11.70
CA GLU A 85 17.93 -3.05 -12.98
C GLU A 85 18.50 -4.19 -13.83
N SER A 86 17.63 -5.01 -14.41
CA SER A 86 18.01 -6.08 -15.32
C SER A 86 18.29 -5.51 -16.70
N LYS A 87 19.30 -6.07 -17.39
CA LYS A 87 19.58 -5.77 -18.80
C LYS A 87 19.02 -6.82 -19.75
N ASP A 88 18.74 -8.00 -19.22
CA ASP A 88 18.24 -9.14 -19.98
C ASP A 88 16.72 -9.17 -19.96
N ASP A 89 16.13 -9.75 -21.00
CA ASP A 89 14.67 -9.88 -21.14
C ASP A 89 14.07 -10.87 -20.12
N VAL A 90 14.86 -11.86 -19.69
CA VAL A 90 14.43 -12.91 -18.77
C VAL A 90 15.34 -12.92 -17.56
N TYR A 91 14.76 -12.62 -16.39
CA TYR A 91 15.52 -12.51 -15.17
C TYR A 91 14.70 -12.95 -13.94
N PRO A 92 15.38 -13.47 -12.88
CA PRO A 92 14.72 -13.84 -11.64
C PRO A 92 14.23 -12.60 -10.85
N MET A 93 12.91 -12.47 -10.70
CA MET A 93 12.22 -11.36 -10.01
C MET A 93 12.70 -11.08 -8.56
N ARG A 94 13.33 -12.07 -7.91
CA ARG A 94 13.86 -11.92 -6.55
C ARG A 94 14.98 -10.89 -6.46
N TYR A 95 15.85 -10.82 -7.48
CA TYR A 95 17.10 -10.05 -7.43
C TYR A 95 17.03 -8.70 -8.17
N TYR A 96 16.05 -8.56 -9.06
CA TYR A 96 15.92 -7.39 -9.93
C TYR A 96 14.62 -6.63 -9.67
N ARG A 97 14.63 -5.36 -10.09
CA ARG A 97 13.47 -4.47 -10.04
C ARG A 97 12.37 -4.92 -10.99
N TRP A 98 11.14 -4.56 -10.66
CA TRP A 98 10.01 -4.78 -11.53
C TRP A 98 10.10 -3.84 -12.72
N LEU A 99 9.73 -4.33 -13.90
CA LEU A 99 9.84 -3.55 -15.12
C LEU A 99 8.78 -2.44 -15.10
N VAL A 100 9.22 -1.18 -15.23
CA VAL A 100 8.34 -0.02 -15.32
C VAL A 100 8.29 0.42 -16.77
N TYR A 101 7.16 0.21 -17.42
CA TYR A 101 6.96 0.60 -18.81
C TYR A 101 6.68 2.09 -18.94
N SER A 102 7.19 2.69 -20.01
CA SER A 102 6.69 3.98 -20.48
C SER A 102 5.25 3.81 -20.99
N THR A 103 4.49 4.90 -21.08
CA THR A 103 3.11 4.84 -21.59
C THR A 103 3.06 4.31 -23.02
N GLU A 104 4.02 4.68 -23.86
CA GLU A 104 4.10 4.23 -25.26
C GLU A 104 4.40 2.72 -25.35
N ASP A 105 5.35 2.24 -24.54
CA ASP A 105 5.72 0.83 -24.54
C ASP A 105 4.62 -0.05 -23.95
N ALA A 106 3.92 0.44 -22.92
CA ALA A 106 2.76 -0.24 -22.36
C ALA A 106 1.65 -0.40 -23.41
N ILE A 107 1.40 0.63 -24.24
CA ILE A 107 0.41 0.55 -25.32
C ILE A 107 0.83 -0.50 -26.36
N LYS A 108 2.10 -0.52 -26.78
CA LYS A 108 2.61 -1.53 -27.72
C LYS A 108 2.51 -2.95 -27.16
N ALA A 109 2.88 -3.15 -25.90
CA ALA A 109 2.75 -4.44 -25.23
C ALA A 109 1.27 -4.89 -25.16
N HIS A 110 0.33 -3.97 -24.92
CA HIS A 110 -1.09 -4.28 -25.02
C HIS A 110 -1.51 -4.62 -26.45
N GLN A 111 -1.02 -3.92 -27.49
CA GLN A 111 -1.32 -4.26 -28.88
C GLN A 111 -0.82 -5.66 -29.26
N GLU A 112 0.39 -6.04 -28.83
CA GLU A 112 0.98 -7.36 -29.09
C GLU A 112 0.20 -8.49 -28.42
N THR A 113 -0.23 -8.27 -27.17
CA THR A 113 -1.05 -9.26 -26.44
C THR A 113 -2.42 -9.45 -27.07
N HIS A 114 -3.06 -8.37 -27.53
CA HIS A 114 -4.39 -8.41 -28.14
C HIS A 114 -4.39 -8.82 -29.61
N HIS A 115 -3.21 -9.06 -30.21
CA HIS A 115 -3.05 -9.53 -31.58
C HIS A 115 -3.88 -10.82 -31.84
N PRO A 116 -4.44 -11.02 -33.05
CA PRO A 116 -5.28 -12.18 -33.39
C PRO A 116 -4.60 -13.53 -33.19
N THR A 117 -3.28 -13.59 -33.32
CA THR A 117 -2.48 -14.80 -33.06
C THR A 117 -2.38 -15.16 -31.57
N MET A 118 -2.63 -14.18 -30.69
CA MET A 118 -2.50 -14.31 -29.23
C MET A 118 -3.90 -14.42 -28.59
N TYR A 119 -4.41 -13.35 -27.97
CA TYR A 119 -5.71 -13.35 -27.30
C TYR A 119 -6.89 -12.98 -28.20
N ASN A 120 -6.63 -12.51 -29.43
CA ASN A 120 -7.66 -12.16 -30.42
C ASN A 120 -8.77 -11.24 -29.87
N ALA A 121 -8.35 -10.16 -29.22
CA ALA A 121 -9.24 -9.21 -28.56
C ALA A 121 -8.92 -7.79 -29.02
N LEU A 122 -8.94 -7.56 -30.32
CA LEU A 122 -8.50 -6.32 -30.97
C LEU A 122 -9.27 -5.07 -30.52
N ASP A 123 -10.57 -5.22 -30.23
CA ASP A 123 -11.45 -4.11 -29.84
C ASP A 123 -11.59 -3.96 -28.31
N SER A 124 -10.71 -4.60 -27.53
CA SER A 124 -10.79 -4.51 -26.07
C SER A 124 -10.45 -3.10 -25.57
N LEU A 125 -11.14 -2.69 -24.50
CA LEU A 125 -10.84 -1.43 -23.81
C LEU A 125 -9.66 -1.62 -22.86
N ILE A 126 -8.69 -0.71 -22.91
CA ILE A 126 -7.56 -0.67 -21.99
C ILE A 126 -7.95 0.19 -20.79
N PHE A 127 -7.88 -0.39 -19.58
CA PHE A 127 -8.18 0.31 -18.34
C PHE A 127 -6.90 0.78 -17.65
N ALA A 128 -6.85 2.07 -17.31
CA ALA A 128 -5.78 2.63 -16.48
C ALA A 128 -6.25 2.67 -15.01
N GLN A 129 -5.58 1.91 -14.14
CA GLN A 129 -5.78 2.01 -12.69
C GLN A 129 -4.84 3.07 -12.13
N ILE A 130 -5.41 4.08 -11.47
CA ILE A 130 -4.66 5.18 -10.86
C ILE A 130 -4.96 5.18 -9.38
N GLU A 131 -3.92 5.06 -8.57
CA GLU A 131 -4.04 5.09 -7.11
C GLU A 131 -3.53 6.41 -6.57
N PHE A 132 -4.43 7.15 -5.91
CA PHE A 132 -4.09 8.39 -5.23
C PHE A 132 -3.93 8.14 -3.74
N ASN A 133 -2.88 8.70 -3.16
CA ASN A 133 -2.78 8.79 -1.71
C ASN A 133 -3.62 9.97 -1.21
N MET A 134 -4.79 9.67 -0.64
CA MET A 134 -5.74 10.67 -0.11
C MET A 134 -5.54 10.98 1.38
N GLU A 135 -4.41 10.56 1.97
CA GLU A 135 -4.09 10.84 3.38
C GLU A 135 -3.71 12.32 3.57
N ALA A 136 -4.39 13.02 4.49
CA ALA A 136 -3.99 14.37 4.87
C ALA A 136 -2.90 14.35 5.95
N VAL A 137 -2.35 15.52 6.29
CA VAL A 137 -1.25 15.69 7.27
C VAL A 137 -1.51 15.00 8.62
N LYS A 138 -2.78 14.84 9.01
CA LYS A 138 -3.19 14.13 10.23
C LYS A 138 -3.82 12.80 9.84
N LYS A 139 -3.37 11.69 10.46
CA LYS A 139 -3.82 10.31 10.16
C LYS A 139 -5.33 10.08 10.13
N ASN A 140 -6.12 10.83 10.91
CA ASN A 140 -7.57 10.70 10.96
C ASN A 140 -8.30 11.72 10.07
N ARG A 141 -7.57 12.45 9.22
CA ARG A 141 -8.13 13.42 8.28
C ARG A 141 -7.79 12.94 6.88
N TYR A 142 -8.82 12.75 6.07
CA TYR A 142 -8.69 12.45 4.65
C TYR A 142 -8.81 13.74 3.84
N LEU A 143 -8.23 13.74 2.64
CA LEU A 143 -8.50 14.76 1.64
C LEU A 143 -9.96 14.67 1.20
N GLU A 144 -10.52 15.81 0.80
CA GLU A 144 -11.86 15.87 0.22
C GLU A 144 -11.90 15.15 -1.12
N ASN A 145 -13.07 14.61 -1.48
CA ASN A 145 -13.25 13.93 -2.75
C ASN A 145 -12.98 14.88 -3.92
N ILE A 146 -12.10 14.48 -4.83
CA ILE A 146 -11.77 15.25 -6.03
C ILE A 146 -12.73 14.79 -7.13
N VAL A 147 -13.68 15.65 -7.49
CA VAL A 147 -14.55 15.43 -8.65
C VAL A 147 -14.17 16.43 -9.73
N ARG A 148 -13.62 15.93 -10.84
CA ARG A 148 -13.33 16.74 -12.03
C ARG A 148 -13.80 16.02 -13.27
N LEU A 149 -14.42 16.77 -14.17
CA LEU A 149 -14.80 16.29 -15.49
C LEU A 149 -13.69 16.66 -16.47
N THR A 150 -13.26 15.69 -17.27
CA THR A 150 -12.27 15.89 -18.33
C THR A 150 -12.83 15.38 -19.64
N LEU A 151 -12.54 16.11 -20.72
CA LEU A 151 -12.89 15.69 -22.06
C LEU A 151 -11.75 14.85 -22.61
N LEU A 152 -12.08 13.66 -23.10
CA LEU A 152 -11.11 12.80 -23.77
C LEU A 152 -10.96 13.26 -25.23
N PRO A 153 -9.74 13.31 -25.77
CA PRO A 153 -9.50 13.72 -27.16
C PRO A 153 -10.09 12.72 -28.16
N HIS A 154 -10.16 11.44 -27.78
CA HIS A 154 -10.74 10.38 -28.58
C HIS A 154 -11.91 9.74 -27.83
N PHE A 155 -13.03 9.56 -28.53
CA PHE A 155 -14.21 8.93 -27.98
C PHE A 155 -14.09 7.40 -28.07
N PHE A 156 -14.48 6.72 -26.99
CA PHE A 156 -14.66 5.29 -27.01
C PHE A 156 -16.09 4.94 -27.43
N PRO A 157 -16.29 3.89 -28.25
CA PRO A 157 -17.61 3.40 -28.56
C PRO A 157 -18.28 2.97 -27.25
N ARG A 158 -19.54 3.35 -27.08
CA ARG A 158 -20.37 2.94 -25.95
C ARG A 158 -21.58 2.22 -26.52
N ASP A 159 -21.91 1.09 -25.91
CA ASP A 159 -23.12 0.34 -26.27
C ASP A 159 -24.40 1.06 -25.78
N GLU A 160 -24.26 1.99 -24.84
CA GLU A 160 -25.38 2.76 -24.26
C GLU A 160 -25.42 4.19 -24.77
N GLU A 161 -26.58 4.59 -25.32
CA GLU A 161 -26.89 5.97 -25.64
C GLU A 161 -27.11 6.78 -24.35
N ARG A 162 -26.28 7.80 -24.14
CA ARG A 162 -26.43 8.73 -23.02
C ARG A 162 -27.67 9.60 -23.23
N THR A 163 -28.70 9.38 -22.43
CA THR A 163 -29.87 10.23 -22.41
C THR A 163 -29.62 11.47 -21.57
N ILE A 164 -29.61 12.64 -22.20
CA ILE A 164 -29.40 13.93 -21.52
C ILE A 164 -30.76 14.61 -21.35
N LEU A 165 -31.17 14.79 -20.09
CA LEU A 165 -32.34 15.59 -19.72
C LEU A 165 -31.88 16.99 -19.31
N ALA A 166 -32.39 18.01 -19.99
CA ALA A 166 -32.07 19.40 -19.69
C ALA A 166 -33.30 20.16 -19.19
N PHE A 167 -33.12 20.87 -18.07
CA PHE A 167 -34.12 21.79 -17.53
C PHE A 167 -33.82 23.22 -17.95
N CYS A 168 -34.72 23.79 -18.75
CA CYS A 168 -34.56 25.15 -19.25
C CYS A 168 -35.79 26.01 -18.89
N LYS A 169 -35.56 27.30 -18.65
CA LYS A 169 -36.62 28.29 -18.41
C LYS A 169 -36.64 29.28 -19.57
N GLY A 170 -37.43 28.98 -20.60
CA GLY A 170 -37.65 29.87 -21.75
C GLY A 170 -37.62 29.13 -23.09
N PRO A 171 -38.44 29.53 -24.08
CA PRO A 171 -38.57 28.82 -25.36
C PRO A 171 -37.31 28.89 -26.23
N GLU A 172 -36.51 29.95 -26.11
CA GLU A 172 -35.27 30.13 -26.89
C GLU A 172 -34.17 29.16 -26.44
N LEU A 173 -33.96 29.04 -25.12
CA LEU A 173 -32.99 28.10 -24.55
C LEU A 173 -33.37 26.65 -24.82
N ILE A 174 -34.67 26.34 -24.86
CA ILE A 174 -35.14 24.99 -25.21
C ILE A 174 -34.68 24.60 -26.61
N LYS A 175 -34.77 25.52 -27.58
CA LYS A 175 -34.32 25.27 -28.95
C LYS A 175 -32.80 25.08 -29.02
N GLN A 176 -32.04 25.97 -28.39
CA GLN A 176 -30.57 25.89 -28.37
C GLN A 176 -30.06 24.58 -27.74
N VAL A 177 -30.71 24.12 -26.67
CA VAL A 177 -30.30 22.89 -25.98
C VAL A 177 -30.73 21.64 -26.73
N ALA A 178 -31.88 21.69 -27.43
CA ALA A 178 -32.27 20.64 -28.35
C ALA A 178 -31.28 20.53 -29.53
N GLU A 179 -30.85 21.67 -30.08
CA GLU A 179 -29.83 21.74 -31.14
C GLU A 179 -28.46 21.26 -30.65
N ALA A 180 -28.11 21.50 -29.38
CA ALA A 180 -26.88 21.01 -28.76
C ALA A 180 -26.87 19.49 -28.48
N GLY A 181 -27.96 18.77 -28.79
CA GLY A 181 -28.03 17.31 -28.70
C GLY A 181 -28.62 16.74 -27.40
N ALA A 182 -29.41 17.51 -26.66
CA ALA A 182 -30.14 16.98 -25.51
C ALA A 182 -31.32 16.10 -25.96
N THR A 183 -31.45 14.91 -25.38
CA THR A 183 -32.50 13.93 -25.73
C THR A 183 -33.89 14.41 -25.35
N THR A 184 -34.04 15.09 -24.22
CA THR A 184 -35.32 15.67 -23.82
C THR A 184 -35.08 16.97 -23.07
N VAL A 185 -35.81 18.01 -23.50
CA VAL A 185 -35.70 19.34 -22.94
C VAL A 185 -37.07 19.78 -22.46
N GLY A 186 -37.13 20.40 -21.28
CA GLY A 186 -38.39 20.89 -20.76
C GLY A 186 -38.20 21.70 -19.48
N SER A 187 -39.31 22.13 -18.92
CA SER A 187 -39.35 22.95 -17.71
C SER A 187 -40.11 22.21 -16.61
N THR A 188 -41.14 22.83 -16.04
CA THR A 188 -41.98 22.26 -14.96
C THR A 188 -42.72 20.97 -15.35
N GLU A 189 -42.97 20.75 -16.64
CA GLU A 189 -43.61 19.52 -17.12
C GLU A 189 -42.75 18.26 -16.89
N LEU A 190 -41.43 18.37 -17.07
CA LEU A 190 -40.52 17.24 -16.83
C LEU A 190 -40.41 16.92 -15.34
N VAL A 191 -40.43 17.94 -14.48
CA VAL A 191 -40.40 17.77 -13.02
C VAL A 191 -41.57 16.91 -12.55
N LYS A 192 -42.78 17.17 -13.07
CA LYS A 192 -43.97 16.37 -12.77
C LYS A 192 -43.84 14.92 -13.26
N LYS A 193 -43.28 14.71 -14.46
CA LYS A 193 -43.10 13.35 -15.02
C LYS A 193 -42.05 12.54 -14.26
N ILE A 194 -41.02 13.18 -13.72
CA ILE A 194 -40.00 12.54 -12.87
C ILE A 194 -40.58 12.18 -11.51
N GLN A 195 -41.38 13.06 -10.91
CA GLN A 195 -42.03 12.81 -9.62
C GLN A 195 -43.00 11.62 -9.67
N VAL A 196 -43.64 11.39 -10.82
CA VAL A 196 -44.52 10.22 -11.07
C VAL A 196 -43.72 8.96 -11.42
N GLN A 197 -42.38 9.02 -11.40
CA GLN A 197 -41.47 7.89 -11.62
C GLN A 197 -41.66 7.21 -13.00
N ARG A 198 -42.07 7.99 -14.00
CA ARG A 198 -42.34 7.50 -15.36
C ARG A 198 -41.10 7.52 -16.26
N PHE A 199 -39.97 8.03 -15.77
CA PHE A 199 -38.69 8.04 -16.45
C PHE A 199 -37.69 7.17 -15.68
N SER A 200 -37.27 6.05 -16.27
CA SER A 200 -36.10 5.30 -15.80
C SER A 200 -34.87 5.84 -16.53
N ILE A 201 -34.17 6.78 -15.90
CA ILE A 201 -32.81 7.11 -16.34
C ILE A 201 -31.91 6.10 -15.63
N PRO A 202 -31.08 5.34 -16.34
CA PRO A 202 -30.01 4.57 -15.70
C PRO A 202 -29.01 5.59 -15.13
N ILE A 203 -29.16 5.90 -13.84
CA ILE A 203 -28.21 6.75 -13.13
C ILE A 203 -26.99 5.87 -12.85
N SER A 204 -26.01 5.90 -13.74
CA SER A 204 -24.67 5.39 -13.46
C SER A 204 -23.97 6.40 -12.55
N LEU A 205 -23.97 6.13 -11.25
CA LEU A 205 -23.14 6.81 -10.25
C LEU A 205 -21.71 6.24 -10.27
#